data_AF-A0AAU6BUL1-F1
#
_entry.id   AF-A0AAU6BUL1-F1
#
_cell.length_a   1.000
_cell.length_b   1.000
_cell.length_c   1.000
_cell.angle_alpha   90.00
_cell.angle_beta   90.00
_cell.angle_gamma   90.00
#
_symmetry.space_group_name_H-M   'P 1'
#
loop_
_entity.id
_entity.type
_entity.pdbx_description
1 polymer ?
#
loop_
_entity_poly.entity_id
_entity_poly.type
_entity_poly.pdbx_seq_one_letter_code
_entity_poly.pdbx_strand_id
1 'polypeptide(L)'
;MADYGTLIRLEPAQLSEALWRLSPPMSPGRRARWVLALVDIAFTDYYAVNQKSDIDLTMRLAFASRLLDFIDRELEIDAQADIAGEYMRFSRKAMNDGVRDVPRNLQVDSVVARVLECFSLTRVQALQVAGIRRERYLDALTAHLQGEEFDRAVRVPGVAELLVLNNLLSEVRWFQEKVSDVNISGELTSWLDISADLALGETVAQLLASRRGRVQGSP
;
A
#
# COMPACT_ATOMS: atom_id res chain seq x y z
N MET A 1 -1.48 26.67 -14.15
CA MET A 1 -1.36 25.28 -13.67
C MET A 1 -0.08 24.73 -14.28
N ALA A 2 0.88 24.25 -13.51
CA ALA A 2 2.03 23.58 -14.12
C ALA A 2 1.58 22.24 -14.71
N ASP A 3 1.90 22.03 -15.98
CA ASP A 3 1.61 20.78 -16.68
C ASP A 3 2.62 19.71 -16.21
N TYR A 4 2.13 18.48 -15.99
CA TYR A 4 2.95 17.30 -15.69
C TYR A 4 4.15 17.19 -16.64
N GLY A 5 3.92 17.50 -17.92
CA GLY A 5 4.99 17.51 -18.92
C GLY A 5 6.14 18.45 -18.56
N THR A 6 5.88 19.61 -17.96
CA THR A 6 6.97 20.48 -17.50
C THR A 6 7.66 19.90 -16.26
N LEU A 7 6.89 19.36 -15.31
CA LEU A 7 7.42 18.87 -14.03
C LEU A 7 8.34 17.65 -14.18
N ILE A 8 7.99 16.70 -15.05
CA ILE A 8 8.78 15.48 -15.27
C ILE A 8 10.19 15.79 -15.80
N ARG A 9 10.36 16.93 -16.48
CA ARG A 9 11.63 17.39 -17.06
C ARG A 9 12.50 18.19 -16.08
N LEU A 10 12.03 18.48 -14.87
CA LEU A 10 12.80 19.28 -13.92
C LEU A 10 13.90 18.47 -13.24
N GLU A 11 15.03 19.14 -12.98
CA GLU A 11 16.08 18.60 -12.12
C GLU A 11 15.59 18.47 -10.67
N PRO A 12 16.19 17.57 -9.85
CA PRO A 12 15.70 17.28 -8.49
C PRO A 12 15.49 18.53 -7.61
N ALA A 13 16.47 19.43 -7.57
CA ALA A 13 16.38 20.65 -6.76
C ALA A 13 15.27 21.59 -7.24
N GLN A 14 15.09 21.70 -8.55
CA GLN A 14 14.04 22.52 -9.17
C GLN A 14 12.66 21.91 -8.97
N LEU A 15 12.56 20.57 -8.96
CA LEU A 15 11.31 19.87 -8.75
C LEU A 15 10.75 20.15 -7.35
N SER A 16 11.55 20.01 -6.29
CA SER A 16 11.08 20.29 -4.92
C SER A 16 10.59 21.72 -4.77
N GLU A 17 11.35 22.71 -5.26
CA GLU A 17 10.93 24.12 -5.25
C GLU A 17 9.64 24.33 -6.05
N ALA A 18 9.55 23.70 -7.24
CA ALA A 18 8.37 23.77 -8.09
C ALA A 18 7.14 23.15 -7.41
N LEU A 19 7.26 21.99 -6.75
CA LEU A 19 6.16 21.36 -6.01
C LEU A 19 5.65 22.26 -4.88
N TRP A 20 6.55 22.93 -4.15
CA TRP A 20 6.19 23.91 -3.13
C TRP A 20 5.48 25.13 -3.73
N ARG A 21 6.06 25.74 -4.76
CA ARG A 21 5.53 26.97 -5.40
C ARG A 21 4.22 26.76 -6.14
N LEU A 22 4.05 25.61 -6.78
CA LEU A 22 2.91 25.32 -7.68
C LEU A 22 1.76 24.62 -6.95
N SER A 23 2.01 24.09 -5.76
CA SER A 23 0.94 23.70 -4.87
C SER A 23 0.13 24.93 -4.47
N PRO A 24 -1.21 24.94 -4.60
CA PRO A 24 -2.03 26.00 -4.03
C PRO A 24 -1.80 26.10 -2.51
N PRO A 25 -2.14 27.22 -1.84
CA PRO A 25 -2.11 27.27 -0.38
C PRO A 25 -3.10 26.23 0.17
N MET A 26 -2.55 25.08 0.55
CA MET A 26 -3.27 23.86 0.88
C MET A 26 -2.67 23.29 2.16
N SER A 27 -3.50 22.63 2.96
CA SER A 27 -3.00 21.82 4.07
C SER A 27 -2.07 20.70 3.56
N PRO A 28 -1.13 20.21 4.38
CA PRO A 28 -0.20 19.15 3.98
C PRO A 28 -0.89 17.94 3.33
N GLY A 29 -1.99 17.44 3.90
CA GLY A 29 -2.77 16.32 3.33
C GLY A 29 -3.49 16.62 2.01
N ARG A 30 -3.72 17.89 1.65
CA ARG A 30 -4.22 18.27 0.31
C ARG A 30 -3.09 18.32 -0.72
N ARG A 31 -1.91 18.81 -0.32
CA ARG A 31 -0.71 18.79 -1.16
C ARG A 31 -0.28 17.35 -1.45
N ALA A 32 -0.28 16.49 -0.44
CA ALA A 32 -0.06 15.05 -0.56
C ALA A 32 -0.88 14.41 -1.68
N ARG A 33 -2.20 14.62 -1.66
CA ARG A 33 -3.12 14.08 -2.67
C ARG A 33 -2.83 14.61 -4.07
N TRP A 34 -2.42 15.87 -4.19
CA TRP A 34 -2.01 16.41 -5.48
C TRP A 34 -0.71 15.77 -5.99
N VAL A 35 0.28 15.56 -5.12
CA VAL A 35 1.52 14.86 -5.49
C VAL A 35 1.24 13.40 -5.85
N LEU A 36 0.38 12.71 -5.09
CA LEU A 36 -0.06 11.34 -5.40
C LEU A 36 -0.79 11.26 -6.75
N ALA A 37 -1.54 12.30 -7.15
CA ALA A 37 -2.14 12.34 -8.49
C ALA A 37 -1.07 12.44 -9.59
N LEU A 38 0.03 13.18 -9.36
CA LEU A 38 1.17 13.21 -10.29
C LEU A 38 1.90 11.85 -10.35
N VAL A 39 2.01 11.16 -9.21
CA VAL A 39 2.52 9.78 -9.12
C VAL A 39 1.64 8.84 -9.95
N ASP A 40 0.31 8.93 -9.83
CA ASP A 40 -0.60 8.11 -10.63
C ASP A 40 -0.50 8.38 -12.14
N ILE A 41 -0.38 9.65 -12.53
CA ILE A 41 -0.10 10.00 -13.93
C ILE A 41 1.21 9.37 -14.37
N ALA A 42 2.28 9.43 -13.57
CA ALA A 42 3.55 8.80 -13.92
C ALA A 42 3.46 7.27 -14.05
N PHE A 43 2.57 6.62 -13.30
CA PHE A 43 2.39 5.17 -13.38
C PHE A 43 1.64 4.73 -14.65
N THR A 44 0.72 5.57 -15.12
CA THR A 44 -0.37 5.13 -15.99
C THR A 44 -0.13 5.44 -17.47
N ASP A 45 -0.11 4.40 -18.30
CA ASP A 45 0.31 4.50 -19.71
C ASP A 45 -0.70 5.21 -20.64
N TYR A 46 -1.98 5.31 -20.25
CA TYR A 46 -3.01 5.90 -21.13
C TYR A 46 -3.00 7.43 -21.15
N TYR A 47 -2.29 8.11 -20.23
CA TYR A 47 -2.24 9.57 -20.25
C TYR A 47 -1.45 10.05 -21.48
N ALA A 48 -2.04 10.96 -22.25
CA ALA A 48 -1.46 11.46 -23.51
C ALA A 48 -0.02 12.01 -23.34
N VAL A 49 0.32 12.53 -22.15
CA VAL A 49 1.67 13.01 -21.87
C VAL A 49 2.70 11.88 -21.82
N ASN A 50 2.34 10.68 -21.36
CA ASN A 50 3.21 9.51 -21.34
C ASN A 50 3.34 8.80 -22.69
N GLN A 51 2.55 9.23 -23.68
CA GLN A 51 2.63 8.73 -25.06
C GLN A 51 3.55 9.59 -25.93
N LYS A 52 4.11 10.67 -25.39
CA LYS A 52 5.08 11.52 -26.09
C LYS A 52 6.38 10.74 -26.27
N SER A 53 6.97 10.82 -27.47
CA SER A 53 8.17 10.05 -27.84
C SER A 53 9.41 10.38 -27.00
N ASP A 54 9.42 11.52 -26.31
CA ASP A 54 10.51 11.98 -25.47
C ASP A 54 10.26 11.72 -23.96
N ILE A 55 9.18 11.03 -23.60
CA ILE A 55 8.88 10.59 -22.24
C ILE A 55 8.85 9.07 -22.22
N ASP A 56 9.93 8.46 -21.70
CA ASP A 56 10.01 7.02 -21.53
C ASP A 56 9.71 6.57 -20.08
N LEU A 57 9.66 5.25 -19.87
CA LEU A 57 9.38 4.68 -18.55
C LEU A 57 10.48 5.00 -17.53
N THR A 58 11.75 5.08 -17.95
CA THR A 58 12.88 5.43 -17.07
C THR A 58 12.70 6.83 -16.49
N MET A 59 12.33 7.79 -17.33
CA MET A 59 12.04 9.16 -16.93
C MET A 59 10.85 9.22 -15.97
N ARG A 60 9.79 8.44 -16.25
CA ARG A 60 8.60 8.35 -15.40
C ARG A 60 8.92 7.72 -14.03
N LEU A 61 9.77 6.69 -13.99
CA LEU A 61 10.25 6.08 -12.76
C LEU A 61 11.10 7.03 -11.94
N ALA A 62 12.04 7.75 -12.57
CA ALA A 62 12.84 8.76 -11.91
C ALA A 62 11.99 9.90 -11.33
N PHE A 63 10.95 10.31 -12.07
CA PHE A 63 10.01 11.32 -11.59
C PHE A 63 9.17 10.81 -10.42
N ALA A 64 8.54 9.63 -10.53
CA ALA A 64 7.77 9.02 -9.46
C ALA A 64 8.59 8.82 -8.18
N SER A 65 9.83 8.32 -8.32
CA SER A 65 10.81 8.19 -7.24
C SER A 65 10.99 9.51 -6.47
N ARG A 66 11.17 10.63 -7.18
CA ARG A 66 11.35 11.96 -6.55
C ARG A 66 10.06 12.47 -5.90
N LEU A 67 8.90 12.22 -6.51
CA LEU A 67 7.61 12.62 -5.94
C LEU A 67 7.31 11.87 -4.64
N LEU A 68 7.60 10.57 -4.60
CA LEU A 68 7.42 9.75 -3.40
C LEU A 68 8.41 10.15 -2.29
N ASP A 69 9.68 10.39 -2.63
CA ASP A 69 10.66 10.92 -1.66
C ASP A 69 10.24 12.29 -1.10
N PHE A 70 9.65 13.15 -1.94
CA PHE A 70 9.10 14.44 -1.49
C PHE A 70 7.93 14.26 -0.52
N ILE A 71 7.03 13.32 -0.83
CA ILE A 71 5.92 12.97 0.06
C ILE A 71 6.45 12.54 1.44
N ASP A 72 7.45 11.66 1.46
CA ASP A 72 7.99 11.10 2.71
C ASP A 72 8.67 12.16 3.59
N ARG A 73 9.47 13.04 2.97
CA ARG A 73 10.34 13.96 3.70
C ARG A 73 9.66 15.26 4.08
N GLU A 74 8.72 15.73 3.26
CA GLU A 74 8.25 17.12 3.33
C GLU A 74 6.79 17.26 3.76
N LEU A 75 5.98 16.20 3.66
CA LEU A 75 4.51 16.31 3.78
C LEU A 75 3.90 15.73 5.06
N GLU A 76 4.70 15.13 5.96
CA GLU A 76 4.28 14.59 7.28
C GLU A 76 2.89 13.91 7.23
N ILE A 77 2.70 12.95 6.33
CA ILE A 77 1.39 12.33 6.11
C ILE A 77 1.28 11.01 6.90
N ASP A 78 0.17 10.83 7.60
CA ASP A 78 -0.21 9.61 8.32
C ASP A 78 -0.64 8.43 7.42
N ALA A 79 -0.27 8.44 6.13
CA ALA A 79 -0.70 7.45 5.11
C ALA A 79 0.47 6.62 4.58
N GLN A 80 1.41 6.24 5.46
CA GLN A 80 2.65 5.53 5.08
C GLN A 80 2.39 4.21 4.34
N ALA A 81 1.34 3.47 4.71
CA ALA A 81 0.96 2.24 4.03
C ALA A 81 0.51 2.46 2.58
N ASP A 82 -0.25 3.53 2.31
CA ASP A 82 -0.70 3.87 0.95
C ASP A 82 0.51 4.26 0.09
N ILE A 83 1.45 5.03 0.66
CA ILE A 83 2.69 5.41 -0.01
C ILE A 83 3.55 4.18 -0.30
N ALA A 84 3.69 3.25 0.64
CA ALA A 84 4.40 1.98 0.43
C ALA A 84 3.76 1.14 -0.71
N GLY A 85 2.43 1.16 -0.81
CA GLY A 85 1.70 0.59 -1.95
C GLY A 85 2.14 1.18 -3.30
N GLU A 86 2.32 2.49 -3.38
CA GLU A 86 2.81 3.16 -4.58
C GLU A 86 4.25 2.74 -4.93
N TYR A 87 5.15 2.64 -3.94
CA TYR A 87 6.50 2.12 -4.14
C TYR A 87 6.49 0.69 -4.72
N MET A 88 5.65 -0.20 -4.17
CA MET A 88 5.46 -1.56 -4.70
C MET A 88 4.94 -1.56 -6.13
N ARG A 89 3.94 -0.72 -6.41
CA ARG A 89 3.31 -0.60 -7.73
C ARG A 89 4.34 -0.23 -8.81
N PHE A 90 5.18 0.78 -8.56
CA PHE A 90 6.23 1.20 -9.49
C PHE A 90 7.37 0.19 -9.62
N SER A 91 7.83 -0.39 -8.52
CA SER A 91 8.88 -1.41 -8.54
C SER A 91 8.45 -2.62 -9.38
N ARG A 92 7.22 -3.09 -9.20
CA ARG A 92 6.65 -4.18 -9.98
C ARG A 92 6.55 -3.84 -11.48
N LYS A 93 6.12 -2.63 -11.83
CA LYS A 93 6.07 -2.18 -13.24
C LYS A 93 7.47 -2.14 -13.86
N ALA A 94 8.45 -1.56 -13.17
CA ALA A 94 9.83 -1.52 -13.64
C ALA A 94 10.39 -2.92 -13.93
N MET A 95 10.10 -3.88 -13.06
CA MET A 95 10.50 -5.29 -13.25
C MET A 95 9.78 -5.96 -14.42
N ASN A 96 8.46 -5.84 -14.49
CA ASN A 96 7.67 -6.45 -15.57
C ASN A 96 8.08 -5.92 -16.94
N ASP A 97 8.43 -4.63 -17.02
CA ASP A 97 8.83 -3.95 -18.26
C ASP A 97 10.34 -4.07 -18.53
N GLY A 98 11.11 -4.77 -17.66
CA GLY A 98 12.52 -5.07 -17.87
C GLY A 98 13.46 -3.85 -17.78
N VAL A 99 13.07 -2.81 -17.03
CA VAL A 99 13.87 -1.60 -16.86
C VAL A 99 15.14 -1.91 -16.09
N ARG A 100 16.30 -1.53 -16.65
CA ARG A 100 17.62 -1.77 -16.00
C ARG A 100 17.93 -0.73 -14.93
N ASP A 101 17.72 0.55 -15.24
CA ASP A 101 18.12 1.66 -14.38
C ASP A 101 16.99 2.10 -13.46
N VAL A 102 16.62 1.23 -12.52
CA VAL A 102 15.57 1.50 -11.53
C VAL A 102 16.12 2.39 -10.40
N PRO A 103 15.48 3.52 -10.07
CA PRO A 103 15.87 4.36 -8.94
C PRO A 103 16.00 3.57 -7.63
N ARG A 104 16.98 3.91 -6.80
CA ARG A 104 17.33 3.13 -5.59
C ARG A 104 16.14 2.88 -4.66
N ASN A 105 15.33 3.90 -4.40
CA ASN A 105 14.15 3.79 -3.54
C ASN A 105 13.02 2.94 -4.15
N LEU A 106 13.07 2.62 -5.45
CA LEU A 106 12.16 1.72 -6.16
C LEU A 106 12.75 0.32 -6.37
N GLN A 107 13.99 0.06 -5.93
CA GLN A 107 14.58 -1.28 -5.99
C GLN A 107 13.90 -2.21 -4.99
N VAL A 108 13.80 -3.49 -5.34
CA VAL A 108 13.05 -4.51 -4.58
C VAL A 108 13.38 -4.49 -3.10
N ASP A 109 14.66 -4.54 -2.73
CA ASP A 109 15.07 -4.56 -1.32
C ASP A 109 14.61 -3.30 -0.56
N SER A 110 14.73 -2.13 -1.19
CA SER A 110 14.33 -0.86 -0.56
C SER A 110 12.82 -0.76 -0.39
N VAL A 111 12.06 -1.24 -1.37
CA VAL A 111 10.59 -1.26 -1.31
C VAL A 111 10.09 -2.24 -0.27
N VAL A 112 10.65 -3.45 -0.21
CA VAL A 112 10.26 -4.45 0.78
C VAL A 112 10.62 -4.00 2.19
N ALA A 113 11.82 -3.43 2.41
CA ALA A 113 12.19 -2.87 3.71
C ALA A 113 11.17 -1.82 4.17
N ARG A 114 10.81 -0.89 3.28
CA ARG A 114 9.81 0.15 3.56
C ARG A 114 8.44 -0.42 3.90
N VAL A 115 7.99 -1.46 3.21
CA VAL A 115 6.72 -2.14 3.53
C VAL A 115 6.77 -2.75 4.93
N LEU A 116 7.88 -3.40 5.29
CA LEU A 116 8.06 -3.98 6.62
C LEU A 116 8.10 -2.91 7.72
N GLU A 117 8.68 -1.74 7.45
CA GLU A 117 8.67 -0.59 8.36
C GLU A 117 7.26 -0.04 8.62
N CYS A 118 6.29 -0.29 7.73
CA CYS A 118 4.90 0.11 7.93
C CYS A 118 4.14 -0.77 8.94
N PHE A 119 4.73 -1.89 9.39
CA PHE A 119 4.07 -2.78 10.34
C PHE A 119 4.18 -2.23 11.76
N SER A 120 3.08 -1.63 12.23
CA SER A 120 2.97 -1.08 13.59
C SER A 120 2.81 -2.14 14.68
N LEU A 121 2.50 -3.39 14.29
CA LEU A 121 2.38 -4.53 15.19
C LEU A 121 3.59 -5.45 15.04
N THR A 122 4.10 -5.94 16.17
CA THR A 122 4.99 -7.11 16.15
C THR A 122 4.21 -8.36 15.71
N ARG A 123 4.91 -9.39 15.22
CA ARG A 123 4.29 -10.69 14.86
C ARG A 123 3.42 -11.26 15.97
N VAL A 124 3.91 -11.21 17.22
CA VAL A 124 3.18 -11.72 18.40
C VAL A 124 1.88 -10.94 18.61
N GLN A 125 1.93 -9.60 18.55
CA GLN A 125 0.73 -8.76 18.69
C GLN A 125 -0.25 -8.99 17.54
N ALA A 126 0.23 -9.10 16.29
CA ALA A 126 -0.61 -9.36 15.13
C ALA A 126 -1.36 -10.70 15.26
N LEU A 127 -0.66 -11.75 15.70
CA LEU A 127 -1.27 -13.07 15.99
C LEU A 127 -2.31 -12.99 17.12
N GLN A 128 -2.02 -12.26 18.19
CA GLN A 128 -2.96 -12.06 19.30
C GLN A 128 -4.23 -11.33 18.84
N VAL A 129 -4.09 -10.21 18.11
CA VAL A 129 -5.22 -9.46 17.57
C VAL A 129 -6.02 -10.31 16.59
N ALA A 130 -5.36 -11.07 15.72
CA ALA A 130 -6.03 -11.98 14.77
C ALA A 130 -6.81 -13.08 15.50
N GLY A 131 -6.24 -13.68 16.55
CA GLY A 131 -6.88 -14.67 17.39
C GLY A 131 -8.14 -14.14 18.07
N ILE A 132 -8.03 -13.00 18.78
CA ILE A 132 -9.18 -12.37 19.46
C ILE A 132 -10.25 -11.98 18.43
N ARG A 133 -9.84 -11.41 17.28
CA ARG A 133 -10.77 -11.06 16.21
C ARG A 133 -11.52 -12.30 15.71
N ARG A 134 -10.83 -13.41 15.47
CA ARG A 134 -11.44 -14.67 15.04
C ARG A 134 -12.47 -15.18 16.05
N GLU A 135 -12.12 -15.21 17.34
CA GLU A 135 -13.02 -15.62 18.43
C GLU A 135 -14.27 -14.75 18.47
N ARG A 136 -14.12 -13.42 18.44
CA ARG A 136 -15.26 -12.48 18.44
C ARG A 136 -16.19 -12.69 17.26
N TYR A 137 -15.64 -12.96 16.07
CA TYR A 137 -16.46 -13.29 14.90
C TYR A 137 -17.20 -14.62 15.08
N LEU A 138 -16.54 -15.66 15.57
CA LEU A 138 -17.17 -16.96 15.83
C LEU A 138 -18.31 -16.85 16.85
N ASP A 139 -18.07 -16.16 17.97
CA ASP A 139 -19.08 -15.94 19.01
C ASP A 139 -20.28 -15.17 18.47
N ALA A 140 -20.04 -14.06 17.76
CA ALA A 140 -21.10 -13.23 17.20
C ALA A 140 -21.92 -13.98 16.12
N LEU A 141 -21.27 -14.81 15.30
CA LEU A 141 -21.93 -15.62 14.27
C LEU A 141 -22.73 -16.77 14.89
N THR A 142 -22.20 -17.41 15.94
CA THR A 142 -22.87 -18.49 16.68
C THR A 142 -24.09 -17.97 17.45
N ALA A 143 -23.98 -16.77 18.03
CA ALA A 143 -25.09 -16.07 18.68
C ALA A 143 -26.08 -15.43 17.68
N HIS A 144 -25.85 -15.59 16.37
CA HIS A 144 -26.69 -15.05 15.30
C HIS A 144 -26.91 -13.52 15.36
N LEU A 145 -25.92 -12.77 15.88
CA LEU A 145 -26.00 -11.31 15.99
C LEU A 145 -26.08 -10.64 14.61
N GLN A 146 -26.80 -9.52 14.52
CA GLN A 146 -26.97 -8.77 13.28
C GLN A 146 -26.79 -7.25 13.42
N GLY A 147 -26.60 -6.58 12.28
CA GLY A 147 -26.46 -5.13 12.20
C GLY A 147 -25.44 -4.56 13.19
N GLU A 148 -25.82 -3.49 13.88
CA GLU A 148 -24.97 -2.79 14.84
C GLU A 148 -24.57 -3.63 16.05
N GLU A 149 -25.34 -4.65 16.44
CA GLU A 149 -24.97 -5.55 17.53
C GLU A 149 -23.82 -6.46 17.12
N PHE A 150 -23.87 -6.98 15.88
CA PHE A 150 -22.77 -7.73 15.31
C PHE A 150 -21.51 -6.85 15.21
N ASP A 151 -21.64 -5.65 14.65
CA ASP A 151 -20.51 -4.73 14.45
C ASP A 151 -19.86 -4.33 15.78
N ARG A 152 -20.65 -4.15 16.84
CA ARG A 152 -20.12 -3.89 18.19
C ARG A 152 -19.43 -5.12 18.77
N ALA A 153 -20.00 -6.32 18.60
CA ALA A 153 -19.45 -7.56 19.16
C ALA A 153 -18.09 -7.93 18.54
N VAL A 154 -17.86 -7.59 17.27
CA VAL A 154 -16.62 -7.92 16.56
C VAL A 154 -15.53 -6.84 16.65
N ARG A 155 -15.76 -5.73 17.38
CA ARG A 155 -14.74 -4.69 17.58
C ARG A 155 -13.60 -5.22 18.44
N VAL A 156 -12.39 -5.14 17.91
CA VAL A 156 -11.15 -5.51 18.61
C VAL A 156 -10.13 -4.38 18.40
N PRO A 157 -9.46 -3.90 19.47
CA PRO A 157 -8.35 -2.96 19.34
C PRO A 157 -7.22 -3.54 18.47
N GLY A 158 -6.57 -2.71 17.64
CA GLY A 158 -5.49 -3.17 16.76
C GLY A 158 -5.96 -3.76 15.40
N VAL A 159 -7.27 -3.84 15.15
CA VAL A 159 -7.79 -4.42 13.89
C VAL A 159 -7.46 -3.56 12.67
N ALA A 160 -7.43 -2.23 12.80
CA ALA A 160 -7.09 -1.37 11.68
C ALA A 160 -5.66 -1.62 11.20
N GLU A 161 -4.72 -1.71 12.16
CA GLU A 161 -3.31 -2.03 11.96
C GLU A 161 -3.14 -3.43 11.37
N LEU A 162 -3.87 -4.42 11.89
CA LEU A 162 -3.88 -5.78 11.33
C LEU A 162 -4.41 -5.82 9.89
N LEU A 163 -5.41 -5.00 9.54
CA LEU A 163 -5.93 -4.93 8.17
C LEU A 163 -4.92 -4.30 7.21
N VAL A 164 -4.27 -3.21 7.62
CA VAL A 164 -3.17 -2.59 6.85
C VAL A 164 -2.05 -3.60 6.60
N LEU A 165 -1.62 -4.30 7.65
CA LEU A 165 -0.60 -5.33 7.56
C LEU A 165 -1.00 -6.45 6.59
N ASN A 166 -2.23 -6.98 6.70
CA ASN A 166 -2.72 -8.04 5.81
C ASN A 166 -2.77 -7.58 4.34
N ASN A 167 -3.21 -6.34 4.08
CA ASN A 167 -3.24 -5.77 2.74
C ASN A 167 -1.82 -5.71 2.15
N LEU A 168 -0.88 -5.11 2.88
CA LEU A 168 0.52 -5.00 2.47
C LEU A 168 1.19 -6.37 2.29
N LEU A 169 0.93 -7.34 3.19
CA LEU A 169 1.46 -8.71 3.07
C LEU A 169 0.98 -9.41 1.80
N SER A 170 -0.28 -9.20 1.42
CA SER A 170 -0.84 -9.79 0.20
C SER A 170 -0.15 -9.29 -1.06
N GLU A 171 0.24 -8.01 -1.08
CA GLU A 171 0.91 -7.38 -2.22
C GLU A 171 2.41 -7.70 -2.25
N VAL A 172 3.08 -7.57 -1.10
CA VAL A 172 4.54 -7.76 -0.99
C VAL A 172 4.96 -9.21 -1.23
N ARG A 173 4.04 -10.19 -1.08
CA ARG A 173 4.26 -11.59 -1.47
C ARG A 173 4.77 -11.73 -2.90
N TRP A 174 4.36 -10.86 -3.83
CA TRP A 174 4.87 -10.91 -5.21
C TRP A 174 6.40 -10.74 -5.29
N PHE A 175 7.00 -10.03 -4.32
CA PHE A 175 8.44 -9.83 -4.21
C PHE A 175 9.19 -10.98 -3.53
N GLN A 176 8.48 -12.01 -3.05
CA GLN A 176 9.11 -13.23 -2.57
C GLN A 176 10.06 -13.79 -3.64
N GLU A 177 11.25 -14.23 -3.20
CA GLU A 177 12.36 -14.70 -4.04
C GLU A 177 13.04 -13.64 -4.92
N LYS A 178 12.60 -12.38 -4.89
CA LYS A 178 13.20 -11.26 -5.65
C LYS A 178 14.08 -10.35 -4.78
N VAL A 179 13.98 -10.52 -3.46
CA VAL A 179 14.78 -9.80 -2.46
C VAL A 179 16.18 -10.40 -2.40
N SER A 180 17.19 -9.56 -2.58
CA SER A 180 18.60 -9.98 -2.58
C SER A 180 19.24 -9.85 -1.19
N ASP A 181 18.80 -8.89 -0.38
CA ASP A 181 19.25 -8.75 1.00
C ASP A 181 18.71 -9.90 1.89
N VAL A 182 19.62 -10.62 2.53
CA VAL A 182 19.29 -11.81 3.33
C VAL A 182 18.46 -11.48 4.57
N ASN A 183 18.69 -10.33 5.21
CA ASN A 183 17.95 -9.94 6.41
C ASN A 183 16.53 -9.53 6.05
N ILE A 184 16.38 -8.71 5.00
CA ILE A 184 15.07 -8.29 4.51
C ILE A 184 14.27 -9.50 4.02
N SER A 185 14.91 -10.41 3.29
CA SER A 185 14.29 -11.64 2.79
C SER A 185 13.84 -12.56 3.94
N GLY A 186 14.67 -12.71 4.98
CA GLY A 186 14.33 -13.49 6.17
C GLY A 186 13.17 -12.90 6.97
N GLU A 187 13.13 -11.57 7.12
CA GLU A 187 12.04 -10.89 7.81
C GLU A 187 10.73 -10.96 7.00
N LEU A 188 10.78 -10.75 5.68
CA LEU A 188 9.63 -10.95 4.79
C LEU A 188 9.08 -12.38 4.88
N THR A 189 9.97 -13.38 4.80
CA THR A 189 9.58 -14.79 4.89
C THR A 189 8.90 -15.08 6.23
N SER A 190 9.46 -14.59 7.33
CA SER A 190 8.88 -14.77 8.67
C SER A 190 7.47 -14.21 8.81
N TRP A 191 7.16 -13.11 8.11
CA TRP A 191 5.80 -12.56 8.06
C TRP A 191 4.86 -13.35 7.12
N LEU A 192 5.37 -13.79 5.97
CA LEU A 192 4.59 -14.58 5.03
C LEU A 192 4.23 -15.95 5.60
N ASP A 193 5.10 -16.56 6.40
CA ASP A 193 4.89 -17.86 7.03
C ASP A 193 3.67 -17.87 7.97
N ILE A 194 3.44 -16.76 8.68
CA ILE A 194 2.29 -16.61 9.58
C ILE A 194 1.05 -16.01 8.89
N SER A 195 1.11 -15.69 7.60
CA SER A 195 0.04 -14.95 6.91
C SER A 195 -1.32 -15.67 6.95
N ALA A 196 -1.31 -17.01 6.95
CA ALA A 196 -2.53 -17.81 7.10
C ALA A 196 -3.15 -17.65 8.50
N ASP A 197 -2.32 -17.56 9.54
CA ASP A 197 -2.76 -17.40 10.94
C ASP A 197 -3.29 -16.00 11.24
N LEU A 198 -2.91 -15.00 10.45
CA LEU A 198 -3.42 -13.62 10.54
C LEU A 198 -4.82 -13.44 9.91
N ALA A 199 -5.25 -14.38 9.07
CA ALA A 199 -6.56 -14.37 8.45
C ALA A 199 -7.67 -14.74 9.45
N LEU A 200 -8.92 -14.41 9.13
CA LEU A 200 -10.09 -14.82 9.95
C LEU A 200 -10.27 -16.35 10.01
N GLY A 201 -9.66 -17.10 9.09
CA GLY A 201 -9.81 -18.55 8.97
C GLY A 201 -11.03 -18.96 8.15
N GLU A 202 -10.97 -20.18 7.62
CA GLU A 202 -11.96 -20.71 6.68
C GLU A 202 -13.36 -20.82 7.31
N THR A 203 -13.45 -21.27 8.56
CA THR A 203 -14.73 -21.43 9.27
C THR A 203 -15.51 -20.11 9.36
N VAL A 204 -14.83 -19.01 9.73
CA VAL A 204 -15.46 -17.68 9.80
C VAL A 204 -15.87 -17.22 8.40
N ALA A 205 -15.05 -17.45 7.37
CA ALA A 205 -15.36 -17.10 6.00
C ALA A 205 -16.61 -17.85 5.47
N GLN A 206 -16.72 -19.15 5.75
CA GLN A 206 -17.89 -19.97 5.36
C GLN A 206 -19.18 -19.50 6.06
N LEU A 207 -19.11 -19.17 7.35
CA LEU A 207 -20.25 -18.64 8.12
C LEU A 207 -20.70 -17.26 7.59
N LEU A 208 -19.75 -16.37 7.26
CA LEU A 208 -20.04 -15.08 6.64
C LEU A 208 -20.65 -15.24 5.24
N ALA A 209 -20.14 -16.16 4.42
CA ALA A 209 -20.68 -16.45 3.09
C ALA A 209 -22.11 -17.01 3.15
N SER A 210 -22.36 -17.95 4.07
CA SER A 210 -23.69 -18.52 4.32
C SER A 210 -24.71 -17.45 4.72
N ARG A 211 -24.27 -16.46 5.51
CA ARG A 211 -25.10 -15.31 5.89
C ARG A 211 -25.43 -14.41 4.70
N ARG A 212 -24.47 -14.11 3.82
CA ARG A 212 -24.71 -13.31 2.60
C ARG A 212 -25.69 -14.00 1.65
N GLY A 213 -25.57 -15.33 1.48
CA GLY A 213 -26.50 -16.11 0.67
C GLY A 213 -27.95 -16.11 1.20
N ARG A 214 -28.13 -16.07 2.53
CA ARG A 214 -29.47 -15.96 3.14
C ARG A 214 -30.10 -14.58 2.96
N VAL A 215 -29.31 -13.50 2.96
CA VAL A 215 -29.81 -12.13 2.76
C VAL A 215 -30.27 -11.88 1.32
N GLN A 216 -29.66 -12.54 0.32
CA GLN A 216 -30.09 -12.46 -1.08
C GLN A 216 -31.25 -13.39 -1.44
N GLY A 217 -31.62 -14.33 -0.56
CA GLY A 217 -32.69 -15.31 -0.77
C GLY A 217 -34.01 -15.01 -0.09
N SER A 218 -34.16 -13.83 0.55
CA SER A 218 -35.44 -13.39 1.11
C SER A 218 -36.25 -12.65 0.03
N PRO A 219 -37.47 -13.12 -0.33
CA PRO A 219 -38.36 -12.45 -1.28
C PRO A 219 -38.87 -11.10 -0.76
#